data_AF-A0A382M850-F1
#
_entry.id   AF-A0A382M850-F1
#
_cell.length_a   1.000
_cell.length_b   1.000
_cell.length_c   1.000
_cell.angle_alpha   90.00
_cell.angle_beta   90.00
_cell.angle_gamma   90.00
#
_symmetry.space_group_name_H-M   'P 1'
#
loop_
_entity.id
_entity.type
_entity.pdbx_description
1 polymer ?
#
loop_
_entity_poly.entity_id
_entity_poly.type
_entity_poly.pdbx_seq_one_letter_code
_entity_poly.pdbx_strand_id
1 'polypeptide(L)'
;DLNLEELFIDSSDPGLELAMLDLSFIAHAYFWGDTKPKEKLPEVLARPWTQAAKIIGRPPILSYASYCLNNWFLVDPAEPISLENVGLINNFLGGMDEDWFVTVHVCIENAAAGAIEAAETLAQCTQSSNEKDIADLLNNIHISLLEVNQIFSRMTERCDPYIYYHRVRPFIFGTKDNPDLKGGMVYENQFDNQPQFFRGETGAQSSIIPCLDGVLGVEHSQDALRHYLNEMRDYMPPEHRRFIERIEATSKVKELVIDSLKLKASYNECLEQIRVFRSLHLKYADLYIHKQSQKKKPFKGGSTITGTGGTPFMSYLKKHKEETEEQKK
;
A
#
# COMPACT_ATOMS: atom_id res chain seq x y z
N ASP A 1 13.77 27.80 -6.64
CA ASP A 1 12.88 27.35 -7.72
C ASP A 1 12.94 25.82 -7.72
N LEU A 2 11.80 25.14 -7.65
CA LEU A 2 11.69 23.68 -7.80
C LEU A 2 11.20 23.39 -9.22
N ASN A 3 11.92 23.90 -10.22
CA ASN A 3 11.56 23.73 -11.62
C ASN A 3 11.91 22.30 -12.05
N LEU A 4 10.90 21.59 -12.56
CA LEU A 4 11.00 20.21 -13.06
C LEU A 4 10.68 20.14 -14.57
N GLU A 5 10.69 21.27 -15.28
CA GLU A 5 10.36 21.36 -16.70
C GLU A 5 11.17 20.39 -17.56
N GLU A 6 12.44 20.17 -17.25
CA GLU A 6 13.29 19.20 -17.96
C GLU A 6 12.79 17.76 -17.80
N LEU A 7 12.36 17.37 -16.59
CA LEU A 7 11.81 16.04 -16.32
C LEU A 7 10.44 15.84 -16.99
N PHE A 8 9.70 16.93 -17.24
CA PHE A 8 8.37 16.85 -17.86
C PHE A 8 8.42 16.69 -19.39
N ILE A 9 9.61 16.74 -20.00
CA ILE A 9 9.79 16.52 -21.45
C ILE A 9 9.50 15.06 -21.80
N ASP A 10 9.94 14.12 -20.96
CA ASP A 10 9.78 12.69 -21.16
C ASP A 10 9.02 12.08 -19.98
N SER A 11 7.77 11.67 -20.22
CA SER A 11 6.93 11.01 -19.21
C SER A 11 7.47 9.66 -18.75
N SER A 12 8.49 9.11 -19.42
CA SER A 12 9.18 7.87 -19.04
C SER A 12 10.48 8.10 -18.26
N ASP A 13 10.86 9.35 -18.00
CA ASP A 13 12.06 9.68 -17.23
C ASP A 13 11.94 9.10 -15.80
N PRO A 14 12.86 8.20 -15.37
CA PRO A 14 12.86 7.64 -14.02
C PRO A 14 12.93 8.71 -12.92
N GLY A 15 13.48 9.88 -13.23
CA GLY A 15 13.54 11.05 -12.34
C GLY A 15 12.18 11.59 -11.95
N LEU A 16 11.11 11.32 -12.71
CA LEU A 16 9.75 11.75 -12.35
C LEU A 16 9.25 11.08 -11.07
N GLU A 17 9.52 9.80 -10.90
CA GLU A 17 9.10 9.06 -9.70
C GLU A 17 9.88 9.50 -8.47
N LEU A 18 11.18 9.80 -8.63
CA LEU A 18 11.98 10.40 -7.57
C LEU A 18 11.49 11.80 -7.21
N ALA A 19 11.17 12.64 -8.21
CA ALA A 19 10.62 13.97 -7.97
C ALA A 19 9.25 13.90 -7.26
N MET A 20 8.38 12.97 -7.66
CA MET A 20 7.10 12.72 -6.98
C MET A 20 7.30 12.29 -5.53
N LEU A 21 8.28 11.44 -5.27
CA LEU A 21 8.68 11.03 -3.93
C LEU A 21 9.16 12.23 -3.10
N ASP A 22 10.14 13.00 -3.59
CA ASP A 22 10.73 14.13 -2.86
C ASP A 22 9.69 15.21 -2.56
N LEU A 23 8.89 15.59 -3.57
CA LEU A 23 7.81 16.57 -3.40
C LEU A 23 6.77 16.10 -2.38
N SER A 24 6.47 14.79 -2.34
CA SER A 24 5.54 14.23 -1.36
C SER A 24 6.08 14.34 0.06
N PHE A 25 7.35 14.02 0.29
CA PHE A 25 8.00 14.19 1.60
C PHE A 25 8.08 15.66 2.01
N ILE A 26 8.53 16.54 1.11
CA ILE A 26 8.65 17.98 1.40
C ILE A 26 7.27 18.58 1.72
N ALA A 27 6.25 18.26 0.93
CA ALA A 27 4.90 18.77 1.16
C ALA A 27 4.32 18.24 2.48
N HIS A 28 4.38 16.93 2.73
CA HIS A 28 3.89 16.35 3.99
C HIS A 28 4.65 16.88 5.21
N ALA A 29 5.96 17.11 5.11
CA ALA A 29 6.73 17.79 6.15
C ALA A 29 6.25 19.24 6.35
N TYR A 30 5.94 19.96 5.27
CA TYR A 30 5.44 21.33 5.34
C TYR A 30 4.09 21.42 6.05
N PHE A 31 3.10 20.59 5.69
CA PHE A 31 1.77 20.72 6.27
C PHE A 31 1.56 19.92 7.56
N TRP A 32 2.32 18.87 7.86
CA TRP A 32 2.20 18.14 9.15
C TRP A 32 3.29 18.49 10.18
N GLY A 33 4.42 19.04 9.76
CA GLY A 33 5.61 19.21 10.62
C GLY A 33 5.56 20.38 11.61
N ASP A 34 4.59 21.30 11.48
CA ASP A 34 4.41 22.40 12.43
C ASP A 34 3.49 22.00 13.60
N THR A 35 3.44 22.83 14.64
CA THR A 35 2.57 22.69 15.82
C THR A 35 1.08 22.56 15.49
N LYS A 36 0.66 23.12 14.35
CA LYS A 36 -0.67 22.96 13.77
C LYS A 36 -0.54 22.69 12.28
N PRO A 37 -1.41 21.85 11.69
CA PRO A 37 -1.36 21.62 10.27
C PRO A 37 -1.56 22.89 9.44
N LYS A 38 -0.85 22.99 8.32
CA LYS A 38 -1.10 24.05 7.33
C LYS A 38 -2.30 23.65 6.47
N GLU A 39 -3.16 24.62 6.17
CA GLU A 39 -4.36 24.38 5.35
C GLU A 39 -4.15 24.76 3.87
N LYS A 40 -3.00 25.39 3.57
CA LYS A 40 -2.62 25.85 2.24
C LYS A 40 -1.17 25.47 1.94
N LEU A 41 -0.96 24.79 0.82
CA LEU A 41 0.36 24.47 0.27
C LEU A 41 0.79 25.61 -0.67
N PRO A 42 1.95 26.25 -0.44
CA PRO A 42 2.44 27.33 -1.30
C PRO A 42 2.66 26.89 -2.74
N GLU A 43 2.48 27.81 -3.70
CA GLU A 43 2.56 27.50 -5.12
C GLU A 43 3.89 26.87 -5.54
N VAL A 44 4.99 27.28 -4.90
CA VAL A 44 6.34 26.76 -5.17
C VAL A 44 6.45 25.24 -4.91
N LEU A 45 5.59 24.67 -4.06
CA LEU A 45 5.46 23.24 -3.84
C LEU A 45 4.27 22.66 -4.61
N ALA A 46 3.13 23.36 -4.58
CA ALA A 46 1.89 22.88 -5.17
C ALA A 46 2.01 22.66 -6.68
N ARG A 47 2.53 23.64 -7.43
CA ARG A 47 2.63 23.60 -8.89
C ARG A 47 3.48 22.43 -9.42
N PRO A 48 4.75 22.24 -9.02
CA PRO A 48 5.55 21.13 -9.53
C PRO A 48 4.97 19.77 -9.11
N TRP A 49 4.40 19.68 -7.90
CA TRP A 49 3.85 18.41 -7.41
C TRP A 49 2.57 18.01 -8.16
N THR A 50 1.66 18.94 -8.42
CA THR A 50 0.45 18.67 -9.22
C THR A 50 0.78 18.32 -10.66
N GLN A 51 1.81 18.94 -11.24
CA GLN A 51 2.29 18.62 -12.58
C GLN A 51 2.86 17.20 -12.66
N ALA A 52 3.78 16.84 -11.76
CA ALA A 52 4.35 15.50 -11.67
C ALA A 52 3.25 14.44 -11.44
N ALA A 53 2.36 14.68 -10.47
CA ALA A 53 1.22 13.83 -10.16
C ALA A 53 0.32 13.57 -11.39
N LYS A 54 0.03 14.61 -12.18
CA LYS A 54 -0.76 14.49 -13.40
C LYS A 54 -0.09 13.63 -14.47
N ILE A 55 1.22 13.77 -14.66
CA ILE A 55 1.99 13.00 -15.66
C ILE A 55 2.05 11.52 -15.23
N ILE A 56 2.35 11.26 -13.96
CA ILE A 56 2.44 9.92 -13.39
C ILE A 56 1.07 9.23 -13.28
N GLY A 57 -0.02 10.01 -13.20
CA GLY A 57 -1.37 9.49 -13.08
C GLY A 57 -1.73 9.03 -11.66
N ARG A 58 -1.18 9.69 -10.64
CA ARG A 58 -1.50 9.49 -9.20
C ARG A 58 -1.80 10.86 -8.56
N PRO A 59 -2.61 10.93 -7.49
CA PRO A 59 -2.89 12.20 -6.82
C PRO A 59 -1.65 12.81 -6.15
N PRO A 60 -1.54 14.15 -6.03
CA PRO A 60 -0.44 14.85 -5.37
C PRO A 60 -0.55 14.74 -3.84
N ILE A 61 -0.30 13.53 -3.33
CA ILE A 61 -0.27 13.16 -1.92
C ILE A 61 0.81 12.08 -1.74
N LEU A 62 1.40 11.98 -0.54
CA LEU A 62 2.25 10.85 -0.19
C LEU A 62 1.39 9.58 -0.17
N SER A 63 1.57 8.76 -1.21
CA SER A 63 0.95 7.45 -1.38
C SER A 63 1.95 6.34 -1.07
N TYR A 64 1.47 5.10 -0.98
CA TYR A 64 2.29 3.92 -0.76
C TYR A 64 3.40 3.76 -1.80
N ALA A 65 3.13 4.11 -3.06
CA ALA A 65 4.16 4.08 -4.11
C ALA A 65 5.31 5.06 -3.83
N SER A 66 5.01 6.27 -3.33
CA SER A 66 6.03 7.26 -2.99
C SER A 66 6.71 7.00 -1.64
N TYR A 67 6.01 6.40 -0.67
CA TYR A 67 6.56 6.16 0.68
C TYR A 67 7.31 4.82 0.79
N CYS A 68 6.95 3.84 -0.05
CA CYS A 68 7.49 2.47 -0.02
C CYS A 68 8.15 2.09 -1.35
N LEU A 69 7.38 1.92 -2.43
CA LEU A 69 7.89 1.30 -3.68
C LEU A 69 9.11 2.02 -4.26
N ASN A 70 9.12 3.36 -4.18
CA ASN A 70 10.16 4.19 -4.76
C ASN A 70 11.14 4.76 -3.71
N ASN A 71 10.94 4.49 -2.42
CA ASN A 71 11.68 5.10 -1.31
C ASN A 71 12.75 4.18 -0.71
N TRP A 72 13.58 3.56 -1.55
CA TRP A 72 14.60 2.65 -1.04
C TRP A 72 15.81 2.54 -1.94
N PHE A 73 16.89 2.01 -1.39
CA PHE A 73 18.09 1.62 -2.11
C PHE A 73 18.75 0.41 -1.42
N LEU A 74 19.63 -0.30 -2.13
CA LEU A 74 20.47 -1.35 -1.56
C LEU A 74 21.68 -0.74 -0.86
N VAL A 75 21.90 -1.10 0.40
CA VAL A 75 23.08 -0.66 1.16
C VAL A 75 24.35 -1.21 0.52
N ASP A 76 24.36 -2.51 0.21
CA ASP A 76 25.34 -3.16 -0.65
C ASP A 76 24.65 -3.59 -1.97
N PRO A 77 24.98 -2.95 -3.11
CA PRO A 77 24.43 -3.31 -4.42
C PRO A 77 24.76 -4.75 -4.89
N ALA A 78 25.72 -5.43 -4.26
CA ALA A 78 26.08 -6.81 -4.59
C ALA A 78 25.20 -7.85 -3.86
N GLU A 79 24.48 -7.45 -2.82
CA GLU A 79 23.63 -8.32 -2.00
C GLU A 79 22.15 -8.17 -2.38
N PRO A 80 21.32 -9.21 -2.20
CA PRO A 80 19.90 -9.15 -2.56
C PRO A 80 19.10 -8.20 -1.65
N ILE A 81 17.86 -7.90 -2.07
CA ILE A 81 16.87 -7.20 -1.23
C ILE A 81 16.61 -8.06 0.02
N SER A 82 16.88 -7.50 1.20
CA SER A 82 16.64 -8.15 2.49
C SER A 82 16.40 -7.11 3.57
N LEU A 83 15.88 -7.54 4.72
CA LEU A 83 15.64 -6.67 5.88
C LEU A 83 16.94 -6.06 6.43
N GLU A 84 18.09 -6.64 6.08
CA GLU A 84 19.41 -6.21 6.47
C GLU A 84 20.14 -5.39 5.39
N ASN A 85 19.64 -5.35 4.15
CA ASN A 85 20.31 -4.70 3.01
C ASN A 85 19.47 -3.59 2.32
N VAL A 86 18.33 -3.22 2.89
CA VAL A 86 17.50 -2.12 2.38
C VAL A 86 17.66 -0.88 3.26
N GLY A 87 17.99 0.26 2.64
CA GLY A 87 17.94 1.60 3.24
C GLY A 87 16.88 2.47 2.56
N LEU A 88 16.50 3.59 3.20
CA LEU A 88 15.49 4.52 2.68
C LEU A 88 16.12 5.80 2.12
N ILE A 89 15.56 6.32 1.04
CA ILE A 89 16.02 7.57 0.42
C ILE A 89 15.66 8.76 1.32
N ASN A 90 14.41 8.82 1.77
CA ASN A 90 13.88 9.87 2.63
C ASN A 90 13.17 9.31 3.87
N ASN A 91 13.27 10.09 4.95
CA ASN A 91 12.52 9.92 6.20
C ASN A 91 11.92 11.27 6.62
N PHE A 92 10.90 11.24 7.48
CA PHE A 92 10.40 12.45 8.15
C PHE A 92 11.21 12.79 9.40
N LEU A 93 11.15 11.92 10.40
CA LEU A 93 11.89 12.08 11.66
C LEU A 93 13.01 11.05 11.80
N GLY A 94 13.03 10.07 10.90
CA GLY A 94 14.00 9.00 10.83
C GLY A 94 13.97 8.12 12.08
N GLY A 95 14.96 7.23 12.10
CA GLY A 95 15.15 6.28 13.18
C GLY A 95 14.52 4.94 12.88
N MET A 96 14.93 3.99 13.71
CA MET A 96 14.76 2.56 13.46
C MET A 96 13.31 2.15 13.17
N ASP A 97 12.33 2.75 13.84
CA ASP A 97 10.92 2.39 13.67
C ASP A 97 10.33 2.81 12.32
N GLU A 98 10.75 3.96 11.77
CA GLU A 98 10.34 4.43 10.44
C GLU A 98 11.04 3.60 9.37
N ASP A 99 12.36 3.43 9.52
CA ASP A 99 13.19 2.62 8.62
C ASP A 99 12.65 1.19 8.52
N TRP A 100 12.44 0.54 9.67
CA TRP A 100 11.96 -0.84 9.71
C TRP A 100 10.55 -0.99 9.17
N PHE A 101 9.66 -0.02 9.42
CA PHE A 101 8.30 -0.07 8.89
C PHE A 101 8.32 -0.10 7.36
N VAL A 102 9.07 0.78 6.71
CA VAL A 102 9.13 0.84 5.24
C VAL A 102 9.94 -0.33 4.69
N THR A 103 11.09 -0.67 5.28
CA THR A 103 11.93 -1.80 4.86
C THR A 103 11.16 -3.13 4.87
N VAL A 104 10.35 -3.40 5.90
CA VAL A 104 9.48 -4.59 5.92
C VAL A 104 8.51 -4.61 4.75
N HIS A 105 7.92 -3.47 4.38
CA HIS A 105 7.02 -3.39 3.23
C HIS A 105 7.75 -3.58 1.89
N VAL A 106 8.94 -2.99 1.71
CA VAL A 106 9.78 -3.21 0.52
C VAL A 106 10.12 -4.69 0.34
N CYS A 107 10.53 -5.36 1.43
CA CYS A 107 10.84 -6.78 1.38
C CYS A 107 9.60 -7.66 1.12
N ILE A 108 8.41 -7.29 1.63
CA ILE A 108 7.15 -7.97 1.30
C ILE A 108 6.80 -7.84 -0.19
N GLU A 109 6.94 -6.65 -0.76
CA GLU A 109 6.69 -6.40 -2.19
C GLU A 109 7.64 -7.23 -3.07
N ASN A 110 8.92 -7.29 -2.70
CA ASN A 110 9.88 -8.16 -3.39
C ASN A 110 9.55 -9.66 -3.26
N ALA A 111 9.24 -10.14 -2.05
CA ALA A 111 8.90 -11.55 -1.82
C ALA A 111 7.63 -12.01 -2.55
N ALA A 112 6.72 -11.06 -2.84
CA ALA A 112 5.49 -11.33 -3.59
C ALA A 112 5.71 -11.45 -5.11
N ALA A 113 6.88 -11.11 -5.66
CA ALA A 113 7.11 -11.08 -7.11
C ALA A 113 6.72 -12.40 -7.81
N GLY A 114 7.15 -13.54 -7.27
CA GLY A 114 6.80 -14.86 -7.81
C GLY A 114 5.30 -15.16 -7.79
N ALA A 115 4.56 -14.65 -6.80
CA ALA A 115 3.10 -14.76 -6.78
C ALA A 115 2.44 -13.91 -7.87
N ILE A 116 2.98 -12.72 -8.17
CA ILE A 116 2.45 -11.83 -9.21
C ILE A 116 2.69 -12.41 -10.62
N GLU A 117 3.89 -12.93 -10.88
CA GLU A 117 4.21 -13.61 -12.15
C GLU A 117 3.35 -14.87 -12.34
N ALA A 118 3.19 -15.66 -11.28
CA ALA A 118 2.33 -16.83 -11.30
C ALA A 118 0.85 -16.43 -11.52
N ALA A 119 0.39 -15.34 -10.91
CA ALA A 119 -0.97 -14.83 -11.09
C ALA A 119 -1.26 -14.43 -12.54
N GLU A 120 -0.32 -13.75 -13.22
CA GLU A 120 -0.47 -13.40 -14.63
C GLU A 120 -0.63 -14.63 -15.52
N THR A 121 0.23 -15.63 -15.32
CA THR A 121 0.20 -16.87 -16.11
C THR A 121 -1.06 -17.68 -15.80
N LEU A 122 -1.41 -17.80 -14.51
CA LEU A 122 -2.57 -18.53 -14.04
C LEU A 122 -3.89 -17.93 -14.55
N ALA A 123 -3.97 -16.60 -14.67
CA ALA A 123 -5.12 -15.89 -15.23
C ALA A 123 -5.37 -16.20 -16.72
N GLN A 124 -4.41 -16.81 -17.42
CA GLN A 124 -4.53 -17.22 -18.83
C GLN A 124 -4.83 -18.72 -18.98
N CYS A 125 -4.79 -19.50 -17.90
CA CYS A 125 -5.07 -20.93 -17.95
C CYS A 125 -6.53 -21.21 -18.34
N THR A 126 -6.74 -22.35 -19.00
CA THR A 126 -8.06 -22.81 -19.46
C THR A 126 -8.24 -24.29 -19.11
N GLN A 127 -9.42 -24.87 -19.38
CA GLN A 127 -9.69 -26.30 -19.17
C GLN A 127 -8.76 -27.23 -19.95
N SER A 128 -8.08 -26.74 -21.00
CA SER A 128 -7.07 -27.52 -21.75
C SER A 128 -5.65 -27.36 -21.19
N SER A 129 -5.42 -26.48 -20.21
CA SER A 129 -4.12 -26.34 -19.56
C SER A 129 -3.79 -27.59 -18.74
N ASN A 130 -2.51 -27.93 -18.65
CA ASN A 130 -2.07 -29.09 -17.89
C ASN A 130 -2.31 -28.87 -16.39
N GLU A 131 -2.93 -29.86 -15.73
CA GLU A 131 -3.20 -29.81 -14.29
C GLU A 131 -1.92 -29.62 -13.46
N LYS A 132 -0.80 -30.22 -13.88
CA LYS A 132 0.50 -30.05 -13.22
C LYS A 132 0.96 -28.59 -13.29
N ASP A 133 0.86 -27.95 -14.45
CA ASP A 133 1.31 -26.56 -14.63
C ASP A 133 0.47 -25.61 -13.76
N ILE A 134 -0.85 -25.83 -13.68
CA ILE A 134 -1.74 -25.06 -12.77
C ILE A 134 -1.33 -25.28 -11.31
N ALA A 135 -1.04 -26.52 -10.91
CA ALA A 135 -0.60 -26.83 -9.55
C ALA A 135 0.74 -26.16 -9.21
N ASP A 136 1.68 -26.14 -10.16
CA ASP A 136 3.00 -25.51 -9.98
C ASP A 136 2.85 -23.98 -9.84
N LEU A 137 1.95 -23.35 -10.61
CA LEU A 137 1.63 -21.92 -10.48
C LEU A 137 0.99 -21.58 -9.12
N LEU A 138 0.01 -22.37 -8.67
CA LEU A 138 -0.57 -22.21 -7.33
C LEU A 138 0.48 -22.39 -6.24
N ASN A 139 1.38 -23.37 -6.39
CA ASN A 139 2.47 -23.59 -5.45
C ASN A 139 3.45 -22.40 -5.39
N ASN A 140 3.74 -21.75 -6.53
CA ASN A 140 4.56 -20.53 -6.54
C ASN A 140 3.89 -19.38 -5.77
N ILE A 141 2.58 -19.18 -5.94
CA ILE A 141 1.81 -18.21 -5.15
C ILE A 141 1.90 -18.55 -3.66
N HIS A 142 1.72 -19.81 -3.30
CA HIS A 142 1.79 -20.28 -1.92
C HIS A 142 3.17 -20.01 -1.27
N ILE A 143 4.26 -20.36 -1.96
CA ILE A 143 5.63 -20.16 -1.46
C ILE A 143 5.94 -18.67 -1.28
N SER A 144 5.62 -17.83 -2.26
CA SER A 144 5.79 -16.38 -2.12
C SER A 144 4.99 -15.80 -0.95
N LEU A 145 3.73 -16.24 -0.76
CA LEU A 145 2.93 -15.77 0.37
C LEU A 145 3.42 -16.28 1.74
N LEU A 146 4.04 -17.47 1.79
CA LEU A 146 4.72 -17.94 3.00
C LEU A 146 5.86 -17.00 3.37
N GLU A 147 6.70 -16.63 2.41
CA GLU A 147 7.81 -15.69 2.62
C GLU A 147 7.31 -14.30 3.02
N VAL A 148 6.29 -13.78 2.34
CA VAL A 148 5.60 -12.53 2.71
C VAL A 148 5.14 -12.57 4.17
N ASN A 149 4.47 -13.65 4.58
CA ASN A 149 3.98 -13.78 5.96
C ASN A 149 5.13 -13.87 6.98
N GLN A 150 6.23 -14.55 6.63
CA GLN A 150 7.43 -14.61 7.47
C GLN A 150 8.04 -13.23 7.66
N ILE A 151 8.27 -12.48 6.58
CA ILE A 151 8.81 -11.11 6.63
C ILE A 151 7.85 -10.20 7.42
N PHE A 152 6.56 -10.25 7.14
CA PHE A 152 5.58 -9.39 7.81
C PHE A 152 5.52 -9.63 9.31
N SER A 153 5.73 -10.89 9.74
CA SER A 153 5.76 -11.25 11.17
C SER A 153 6.87 -10.56 11.97
N ARG A 154 7.92 -10.08 11.27
CA ARG A 154 9.07 -9.37 11.84
C ARG A 154 8.83 -7.88 12.09
N MET A 155 7.65 -7.34 11.76
CA MET A 155 7.32 -5.91 11.96
C MET A 155 7.60 -5.44 13.40
N THR A 156 7.24 -6.24 14.40
CA THR A 156 7.41 -5.90 15.83
C THR A 156 8.84 -6.02 16.34
N GLU A 157 9.80 -6.49 15.54
CA GLU A 157 11.20 -6.62 15.98
C GLU A 157 11.86 -5.26 16.20
N ARG A 158 11.58 -4.28 15.33
CA ARG A 158 12.24 -2.97 15.36
C ARG A 158 11.32 -1.78 15.05
N CYS A 159 10.01 -2.01 14.97
CA CYS A 159 9.00 -0.95 14.88
C CYS A 159 8.10 -1.03 16.12
N ASP A 160 8.36 -0.20 17.12
CA ASP A 160 7.58 -0.14 18.35
C ASP A 160 6.19 0.48 18.10
N PRO A 161 5.10 -0.15 18.57
CA PRO A 161 3.74 0.36 18.37
C PRO A 161 3.50 1.79 18.87
N TYR A 162 4.12 2.18 19.98
CA TYR A 162 3.98 3.54 20.52
C TYR A 162 4.76 4.54 19.66
N ILE A 163 5.99 4.22 19.26
CA ILE A 163 6.79 5.10 18.40
C ILE A 163 6.14 5.28 17.03
N TYR A 164 5.72 4.19 16.39
CA TYR A 164 5.01 4.26 15.10
C TYR A 164 3.79 5.18 15.19
N TYR A 165 2.93 4.98 16.20
CA TYR A 165 1.69 5.72 16.32
C TYR A 165 1.90 7.22 16.59
N HIS A 166 2.92 7.57 17.37
CA HIS A 166 3.13 8.95 17.81
C HIS A 166 4.15 9.74 16.98
N ARG A 167 5.08 9.07 16.28
CA ARG A 167 6.15 9.74 15.52
C ARG A 167 6.09 9.50 14.02
N VAL A 168 5.78 8.29 13.57
CA VAL A 168 5.77 7.92 12.15
C VAL A 168 4.43 8.27 11.51
N ARG A 169 3.35 7.72 12.07
CA ARG A 169 1.98 7.80 11.53
C ARG A 169 1.47 9.24 11.26
N PRO A 170 1.81 10.27 12.06
CA PRO A 170 1.31 11.62 11.80
C PRO A 170 1.64 12.20 10.43
N PHE A 171 2.79 11.82 9.84
CA PHE A 171 3.24 12.37 8.56
C PHE A 171 2.61 11.67 7.35
N ILE A 172 2.11 10.45 7.50
CA ILE A 172 1.49 9.68 6.41
C ILE A 172 -0.02 9.90 6.29
N PHE A 173 -0.60 10.78 7.11
CA PHE A 173 -2.01 11.13 6.99
C PHE A 173 -2.32 11.90 5.70
N GLY A 174 -3.52 11.63 5.15
CA GLY A 174 -4.09 12.40 4.05
C GLY A 174 -4.90 13.59 4.52
N THR A 175 -5.49 14.29 3.56
CA THR A 175 -6.32 15.49 3.75
C THR A 175 -7.81 15.18 3.78
N LYS A 176 -8.23 13.99 3.33
CA LYS A 176 -9.62 13.49 3.38
C LYS A 176 -9.96 12.87 4.73
N ASP A 177 -11.15 13.17 5.24
CA ASP A 177 -11.68 12.69 6.53
C ASP A 177 -10.71 12.92 7.71
N ASN A 178 -9.93 13.99 7.61
CA ASN A 178 -8.93 14.37 8.59
C ASN A 178 -9.52 15.43 9.55
N PRO A 179 -9.64 15.14 10.87
CA PRO A 179 -10.23 16.07 11.81
C PRO A 179 -9.44 17.37 12.03
N ASP A 180 -8.13 17.36 11.79
CA ASP A 180 -7.27 18.54 11.89
C ASP A 180 -7.22 19.35 10.59
N LEU A 181 -7.79 18.79 9.51
CA LEU A 181 -7.90 19.44 8.20
C LEU A 181 -9.29 19.19 7.58
N LYS A 182 -10.34 19.51 8.33
CA LYS A 182 -11.75 19.25 7.92
C LYS A 182 -12.13 19.95 6.62
N GLY A 183 -11.51 21.09 6.35
CA GLY A 183 -11.73 21.88 5.14
C GLY A 183 -11.00 21.35 3.91
N GLY A 184 -10.16 20.32 4.03
CA GLY A 184 -9.25 19.87 2.97
C GLY A 184 -8.01 20.75 2.85
N MET A 185 -7.16 20.45 1.87
CA MET A 185 -5.92 21.18 1.59
C MET A 185 -6.07 22.07 0.36
N VAL A 186 -5.77 23.36 0.47
CA VAL A 186 -5.68 24.24 -0.69
C VAL A 186 -4.29 24.15 -1.31
N TYR A 187 -4.21 23.76 -2.58
CA TYR A 187 -2.97 23.78 -3.36
C TYR A 187 -2.94 25.13 -4.10
N GLU A 188 -2.10 26.06 -3.65
CA GLU A 188 -2.13 27.44 -4.15
C GLU A 188 -1.97 27.51 -5.68
N ASN A 189 -2.89 28.21 -6.33
CA ASN A 189 -2.99 28.39 -7.78
C ASN A 189 -3.17 27.08 -8.57
N GLN A 190 -3.56 26.00 -7.90
CA GLN A 190 -3.95 24.72 -8.49
C GLN A 190 -5.42 24.44 -8.15
N PHE A 191 -6.09 23.58 -8.93
CA PHE A 191 -7.48 23.16 -8.70
C PHE A 191 -8.46 24.31 -8.43
N ASP A 192 -8.32 25.44 -9.12
CA ASP A 192 -9.11 26.66 -8.92
C ASP A 192 -9.14 27.15 -7.46
N ASN A 193 -8.04 26.90 -6.73
CA ASN A 193 -7.90 27.12 -5.29
C ASN A 193 -8.98 26.43 -4.42
N GLN A 194 -9.66 25.42 -4.95
CA GLN A 194 -10.59 24.62 -4.18
C GLN A 194 -9.84 23.64 -3.28
N PRO A 195 -10.30 23.42 -2.04
CA PRO A 195 -9.68 22.42 -1.17
C PRO A 195 -9.80 21.01 -1.74
N GLN A 196 -8.71 20.25 -1.64
CA GLN A 196 -8.61 18.88 -2.11
C GLN A 196 -8.61 17.89 -0.93
N PHE A 197 -9.25 16.74 -1.16
CA PHE A 197 -9.48 15.70 -0.16
C PHE A 197 -8.88 14.39 -0.68
N PHE A 198 -7.59 14.18 -0.40
CA PHE A 198 -6.86 12.96 -0.76
C PHE A 198 -6.66 12.05 0.45
N ARG A 199 -6.67 10.74 0.22
CA ARG A 199 -6.32 9.73 1.22
C ARG A 199 -4.80 9.71 1.40
N GLY A 200 -4.37 9.45 2.63
CA GLY A 200 -2.94 9.31 2.94
C GLY A 200 -2.40 7.97 2.51
N GLU A 201 -1.15 7.72 2.84
CA GLU A 201 -0.53 6.42 2.63
C GLU A 201 -1.23 5.36 3.48
N THR A 202 -1.40 4.19 2.88
CA THR A 202 -1.85 2.97 3.54
C THR A 202 -1.44 1.75 2.73
N GLY A 203 -1.12 0.65 3.41
CA GLY A 203 -0.87 -0.64 2.75
C GLY A 203 -2.03 -1.16 1.90
N ALA A 204 -3.25 -0.61 2.02
CA ALA A 204 -4.35 -0.92 1.10
C ALA A 204 -4.12 -0.40 -0.35
N GLN A 205 -3.12 0.46 -0.55
CA GLN A 205 -2.65 0.90 -1.86
C GLN A 205 -1.60 -0.04 -2.47
N SER A 206 -1.16 -1.09 -1.76
CA SER A 206 -0.38 -2.18 -2.36
C SER A 206 -1.21 -2.97 -3.36
N SER A 207 -0.58 -3.40 -4.45
CA SER A 207 -1.22 -4.16 -5.53
C SER A 207 -1.26 -5.67 -5.29
N ILE A 208 -0.51 -6.19 -4.31
CA ILE A 208 -0.36 -7.63 -4.05
C ILE A 208 -1.71 -8.29 -3.80
N ILE A 209 -2.38 -7.89 -2.71
CA ILE A 209 -3.61 -8.55 -2.27
C ILE A 209 -4.75 -8.36 -3.28
N PRO A 210 -5.00 -7.18 -3.87
CA PRO A 210 -6.00 -7.03 -4.92
C PRO A 210 -5.74 -7.90 -6.15
N CYS A 211 -4.48 -8.06 -6.56
CA CYS A 211 -4.11 -8.96 -7.66
C CYS A 211 -4.43 -10.43 -7.31
N LEU A 212 -4.03 -10.87 -6.11
CA LEU A 212 -4.23 -12.25 -5.68
C LEU A 212 -5.71 -12.58 -5.42
N ASP A 213 -6.48 -11.62 -4.88
CA ASP A 213 -7.93 -11.74 -4.80
C ASP A 213 -8.53 -11.87 -6.20
N GLY A 214 -8.07 -11.06 -7.16
CA GLY A 214 -8.53 -11.11 -8.54
C GLY A 214 -8.25 -12.46 -9.21
N VAL A 215 -7.02 -12.97 -9.12
CA VAL A 215 -6.67 -14.24 -9.79
C VAL A 215 -7.34 -15.44 -9.13
N LEU A 216 -7.43 -15.47 -7.80
CA LEU A 216 -8.05 -16.58 -7.07
C LEU A 216 -9.59 -16.45 -7.03
N GLY A 217 -10.14 -15.32 -7.51
CA GLY A 217 -11.56 -15.04 -7.52
C GLY A 217 -12.13 -14.79 -6.13
N VAL A 218 -11.36 -14.26 -5.18
CA VAL A 218 -11.90 -13.91 -3.85
C VAL A 218 -12.90 -12.77 -4.01
N GLU A 219 -14.16 -13.04 -3.65
CA GLU A 219 -15.24 -12.08 -3.78
C GLU A 219 -15.46 -11.33 -2.47
N HIS A 220 -15.62 -10.01 -2.59
CA HIS A 220 -15.90 -9.10 -1.49
C HIS A 220 -17.29 -8.51 -1.68
N SER A 221 -18.09 -8.51 -0.62
CA SER A 221 -19.46 -7.98 -0.69
C SER A 221 -19.48 -6.47 -1.01
N GLN A 222 -20.54 -6.04 -1.71
CA GLN A 222 -20.67 -4.66 -2.19
C GLN A 222 -21.13 -3.73 -1.07
N ASP A 223 -20.18 -3.21 -0.31
CA ASP A 223 -20.41 -2.26 0.77
C ASP A 223 -19.40 -1.09 0.77
N ALA A 224 -19.44 -0.28 1.82
CA ALA A 224 -18.54 0.85 2.00
C ALA A 224 -17.04 0.46 2.00
N LEU A 225 -16.68 -0.76 2.40
CA LEU A 225 -15.31 -1.27 2.33
C LEU A 225 -14.90 -1.48 0.87
N ARG A 226 -15.76 -2.09 0.05
CA ARG A 226 -15.44 -2.27 -1.38
C ARG A 226 -15.23 -0.92 -2.08
N HIS A 227 -16.06 0.08 -1.78
CA HIS A 227 -15.86 1.44 -2.29
C HIS A 227 -14.53 2.04 -1.83
N TYR A 228 -14.17 1.87 -0.56
CA TYR A 228 -12.88 2.34 -0.02
C TYR A 228 -11.68 1.70 -0.72
N LEU A 229 -11.68 0.38 -0.95
CA LEU A 229 -10.58 -0.30 -1.63
C LEU A 229 -10.47 0.07 -3.10
N ASN A 230 -11.62 0.24 -3.77
CA ASN A 230 -11.62 0.73 -5.14
C ASN A 230 -11.03 2.15 -5.21
N GLU A 231 -11.34 3.03 -4.24
CA GLU A 231 -10.68 4.35 -4.12
C GLU A 231 -9.16 4.20 -3.93
N MET A 232 -8.66 3.21 -3.18
CA MET A 232 -7.21 2.99 -3.02
C MET A 232 -6.48 2.66 -4.32
N ARG A 233 -7.18 2.08 -5.31
CA ARG A 233 -6.58 1.81 -6.63
C ARG A 233 -6.16 3.11 -7.32
N ASP A 234 -6.85 4.22 -7.12
CA ASP A 234 -6.50 5.52 -7.72
C ASP A 234 -5.12 6.06 -7.28
N TYR A 235 -4.56 5.49 -6.21
CA TYR A 235 -3.25 5.83 -5.66
C TYR A 235 -2.15 4.85 -6.11
N MET A 236 -2.52 3.76 -6.79
CA MET A 236 -1.58 2.80 -7.38
C MET A 236 -1.02 3.34 -8.70
N PRO A 237 0.21 2.92 -9.09
CA PRO A 237 0.69 3.15 -10.45
C PRO A 237 -0.36 2.71 -11.49
N PRO A 238 -0.61 3.49 -12.55
CA PRO A 238 -1.64 3.16 -13.55
C PRO A 238 -1.45 1.79 -14.20
N GLU A 239 -0.21 1.32 -14.35
CA GLU A 239 0.10 -0.02 -14.86
C GLU A 239 -0.36 -1.13 -13.93
N HIS A 240 -0.17 -0.94 -12.62
CA HIS A 240 -0.61 -1.93 -11.63
C HIS A 240 -2.14 -2.04 -11.59
N ARG A 241 -2.85 -0.91 -11.71
CA ARG A 241 -4.32 -0.91 -11.82
C ARG A 241 -4.79 -1.71 -13.04
N ARG A 242 -4.26 -1.39 -14.22
CA ARG A 242 -4.60 -2.07 -15.47
C ARG A 242 -4.30 -3.57 -15.41
N PHE A 243 -3.20 -3.93 -14.75
CA PHE A 243 -2.83 -5.32 -14.51
C PHE A 243 -3.86 -6.06 -13.66
N ILE A 244 -4.27 -5.48 -12.51
CA ILE A 244 -5.30 -6.06 -11.64
C ILE A 244 -6.63 -6.20 -12.39
N GLU A 245 -7.08 -5.14 -13.07
CA GLU A 245 -8.34 -5.15 -13.85
C GLU A 245 -8.35 -6.25 -14.91
N ARG A 246 -7.21 -6.45 -15.59
CA ARG A 246 -7.05 -7.53 -16.58
C ARG A 246 -7.15 -8.90 -15.93
N ILE A 247 -6.43 -9.14 -14.83
CA ILE A 247 -6.47 -10.42 -14.11
C ILE A 247 -7.89 -10.73 -13.62
N GLU A 248 -8.57 -9.75 -13.02
CA GLU A 248 -9.96 -9.87 -12.55
C GLU A 248 -10.92 -10.24 -13.70
N ALA A 249 -10.68 -9.71 -14.91
CA ALA A 249 -11.51 -9.96 -16.07
C ALA A 249 -11.24 -11.31 -16.76
N THR A 250 -10.02 -11.84 -16.67
CA THR A 250 -9.63 -13.05 -17.43
C THR A 250 -9.56 -14.33 -16.59
N SER A 251 -9.34 -14.23 -15.29
CA SER A 251 -9.12 -15.41 -14.45
C SER A 251 -10.33 -16.36 -14.42
N LYS A 252 -10.05 -17.65 -14.58
CA LYS A 252 -11.04 -18.75 -14.46
C LYS A 252 -10.67 -19.78 -13.41
N VAL A 253 -9.74 -19.45 -12.50
CA VAL A 253 -9.13 -20.41 -11.57
C VAL A 253 -10.17 -21.22 -10.79
N LYS A 254 -11.23 -20.58 -10.28
CA LYS A 254 -12.32 -21.29 -9.56
C LYS A 254 -12.95 -22.41 -10.39
N GLU A 255 -13.12 -22.22 -11.69
CA GLU A 255 -13.66 -23.23 -12.61
C GLU A 255 -12.65 -24.35 -12.87
N LEU A 256 -11.36 -24.01 -12.94
CA LEU A 256 -10.29 -24.98 -13.19
C LEU A 256 -10.06 -25.91 -12.00
N VAL A 257 -10.25 -25.43 -10.78
CA VAL A 257 -10.00 -26.22 -9.56
C VAL A 257 -11.21 -27.06 -9.12
N ILE A 258 -12.42 -26.81 -9.63
CA ILE A 258 -13.65 -27.38 -9.05
C ILE A 258 -13.74 -28.91 -9.12
N ASP A 259 -13.12 -29.54 -10.12
CA ASP A 259 -13.21 -30.98 -10.35
C ASP A 259 -11.92 -31.74 -10.01
N SER A 260 -10.83 -31.05 -9.63
CA SER A 260 -9.58 -31.69 -9.20
C SER A 260 -9.35 -31.55 -7.69
N LEU A 261 -9.30 -32.69 -6.99
CA LEU A 261 -8.92 -32.72 -5.57
C LEU A 261 -7.52 -32.15 -5.31
N LYS A 262 -6.58 -32.39 -6.23
CA LYS A 262 -5.21 -31.89 -6.12
C LYS A 262 -5.18 -30.38 -6.26
N LEU A 263 -5.84 -29.82 -7.27
CA LEU A 263 -5.88 -28.37 -7.48
C LEU A 263 -6.64 -27.66 -6.36
N LYS A 264 -7.71 -28.25 -5.81
CA LYS A 264 -8.39 -27.71 -4.62
C LYS A 264 -7.45 -27.56 -3.44
N ALA A 265 -6.62 -28.58 -3.17
CA ALA A 265 -5.68 -28.53 -2.08
C ALA A 265 -4.70 -27.35 -2.24
N SER A 266 -4.04 -27.24 -3.40
CA SER A 266 -3.10 -26.14 -3.69
C SER A 266 -3.77 -24.76 -3.70
N TYR A 267 -4.99 -24.66 -4.21
CA TYR A 267 -5.78 -23.42 -4.17
C TYR A 267 -6.11 -23.01 -2.73
N ASN A 268 -6.54 -23.96 -1.90
CA ASN A 268 -6.84 -23.71 -0.48
C ASN A 268 -5.59 -23.32 0.31
N GLU A 269 -4.42 -23.86 -0.04
CA GLU A 269 -3.13 -23.47 0.54
C GLU A 269 -2.78 -22.00 0.23
N CYS A 270 -3.11 -21.51 -0.97
CA CYS A 270 -2.98 -20.08 -1.31
C CYS A 270 -3.92 -19.21 -0.46
N LEU A 271 -5.21 -19.59 -0.40
CA LEU A 271 -6.20 -18.86 0.40
C LEU A 271 -5.86 -18.85 1.89
N GLU A 272 -5.29 -19.94 2.40
CA GLU A 272 -4.82 -20.00 3.79
C GLU A 272 -3.72 -18.99 4.05
N GLN A 273 -2.75 -18.81 3.14
CA GLN A 273 -1.71 -17.81 3.33
C GLN A 273 -2.23 -16.37 3.24
N ILE A 274 -3.22 -16.09 2.37
CA ILE A 274 -3.91 -14.79 2.35
C ILE A 274 -4.65 -14.55 3.67
N ARG A 275 -5.32 -15.58 4.21
CA ARG A 275 -6.02 -15.50 5.51
C ARG A 275 -5.04 -15.25 6.66
N VAL A 276 -3.87 -15.90 6.64
CA VAL A 276 -2.79 -15.67 7.62
C VAL A 276 -2.31 -14.22 7.54
N PHE A 277 -2.04 -13.70 6.35
CA PHE A 277 -1.67 -12.30 6.13
C PHE A 277 -2.72 -11.34 6.71
N ARG A 278 -3.99 -11.53 6.36
CA ARG A 278 -5.12 -10.70 6.85
C ARG A 278 -5.29 -10.79 8.37
N SER A 279 -5.07 -11.97 8.94
CA SER A 279 -5.13 -12.17 10.40
C SER A 279 -4.00 -11.44 11.12
N LEU A 280 -2.79 -11.48 10.57
CA LEU A 280 -1.63 -10.77 11.10
C LEU A 280 -1.81 -9.25 10.96
N HIS A 281 -2.30 -8.79 9.80
CA HIS A 281 -2.60 -7.38 9.57
C HIS A 281 -3.65 -6.85 10.56
N LEU A 282 -4.74 -7.60 10.80
CA LEU A 282 -5.76 -7.24 11.80
C LEU A 282 -5.15 -7.14 13.22
N LYS A 283 -4.25 -8.07 13.58
CA LYS A 283 -3.54 -8.05 14.86
C LYS A 283 -2.66 -6.79 14.99
N TYR A 284 -1.95 -6.41 13.93
CA TYR A 284 -1.14 -5.20 13.95
C TYR A 284 -1.98 -3.94 13.96
N ALA A 285 -3.09 -3.89 13.22
CA ALA A 285 -4.00 -2.76 13.23
C ALA A 285 -4.59 -2.53 14.64
N ASP A 286 -4.91 -3.61 15.37
CA ASP A 286 -5.28 -3.53 16.79
C ASP A 286 -4.13 -2.99 17.67
N LEU A 287 -2.92 -3.53 17.51
CA LEU A 287 -1.77 -3.23 18.35
C LEU A 287 -1.20 -1.81 18.14
N TYR A 288 -1.02 -1.42 16.87
CA TYR A 288 -0.37 -0.18 16.45
C TYR A 288 -1.34 0.99 16.37
N ILE A 289 -2.64 0.76 16.23
CA ILE A 289 -3.63 1.84 16.06
C ILE A 289 -4.65 1.80 17.20
N HIS A 290 -5.45 0.75 17.31
CA HIS A 290 -6.59 0.72 18.23
C HIS A 290 -6.14 0.87 19.70
N LYS A 291 -5.22 0.02 20.16
CA LYS A 291 -4.70 0.06 21.54
C LYS A 291 -3.93 1.34 21.85
N GLN A 292 -3.21 1.91 20.89
CA GLN A 292 -2.49 3.17 21.11
C GLN A 292 -3.46 4.35 21.20
N SER A 293 -4.54 4.35 20.41
CA SER A 293 -5.57 5.40 20.46
C SER A 293 -6.29 5.53 21.81
N GLN A 294 -6.32 4.45 22.59
CA GLN A 294 -6.94 4.42 23.92
C GLN A 294 -6.02 4.93 25.03
N LYS A 295 -4.71 5.08 24.79
CA LYS A 295 -3.75 5.54 25.81
C LYS A 295 -3.78 7.06 25.94
N LYS A 296 -3.60 7.57 27.16
CA LYS A 296 -3.54 9.03 27.44
C LYS A 296 -2.29 9.65 26.81
N LYS A 297 -2.44 10.83 26.19
CA LYS A 297 -1.39 11.55 25.45
C LYS A 297 -0.25 12.05 26.36
N PRO A 298 1.03 11.75 26.06
CA PRO A 298 2.17 12.41 26.70
C PRO A 298 2.69 13.65 25.96
N PHE A 299 2.43 13.85 24.65
CA PHE A 299 2.98 14.96 23.85
C PHE A 299 1.91 15.85 23.17
N LYS A 300 2.24 17.15 22.97
CA LYS A 300 1.36 18.22 22.46
C LYS A 300 1.83 18.86 21.12
N GLY A 301 2.68 18.20 20.32
CA GLY A 301 3.14 18.70 19.01
C GLY A 301 2.85 17.71 17.88
N GLY A 302 2.57 18.22 16.67
CA GLY A 302 2.16 17.44 15.49
C GLY A 302 0.64 17.18 15.40
N SER A 303 0.17 16.74 14.23
CA SER A 303 -1.22 16.36 13.96
C SER A 303 -1.81 15.56 15.13
N THR A 304 -2.90 16.06 15.72
CA THR A 304 -3.50 15.57 16.96
C THR A 304 -4.30 14.28 16.79
N ILE A 305 -4.30 13.71 15.58
CA ILE A 305 -5.13 12.59 15.16
C ILE A 305 -4.70 11.31 15.87
N THR A 306 -5.45 11.01 16.91
CA THR A 306 -5.52 9.71 17.55
C THR A 306 -6.69 8.89 17.00
N GLY A 307 -6.84 8.85 15.67
CA GLY A 307 -7.98 8.24 14.98
C GLY A 307 -7.62 7.69 13.61
N THR A 308 -8.59 7.05 12.96
CA THR A 308 -8.40 6.23 11.75
C THR A 308 -8.69 6.98 10.45
N GLY A 309 -8.84 8.31 10.52
CA GLY A 309 -9.41 9.07 9.41
C GLY A 309 -10.86 8.69 9.12
N GLY A 310 -11.62 8.27 10.15
CA GLY A 310 -13.04 7.90 10.02
C GLY A 310 -13.32 6.50 9.48
N THR A 311 -12.34 5.80 8.91
CA THR A 311 -12.55 4.45 8.38
C THR A 311 -12.71 3.42 9.50
N PRO A 312 -13.74 2.56 9.49
CA PRO A 312 -13.95 1.50 10.47
C PRO A 312 -13.05 0.28 10.12
N PHE A 313 -11.75 0.51 10.09
CA PHE A 313 -10.72 -0.41 9.60
C PHE A 313 -10.73 -1.78 10.29
N MET A 314 -11.00 -1.85 11.61
CA MET A 314 -11.05 -3.13 12.33
C MET A 314 -12.17 -4.04 11.82
N SER A 315 -13.37 -3.51 11.60
CA SER A 315 -14.46 -4.28 11.01
C SER A 315 -14.14 -4.67 9.57
N TYR A 316 -13.50 -3.79 8.82
CA TYR A 316 -13.13 -4.04 7.43
C TYR A 316 -12.10 -5.17 7.29
N LEU A 317 -11.02 -5.11 8.09
CA LEU A 317 -9.98 -6.15 8.10
C LEU A 317 -10.52 -7.49 8.60
N LYS A 318 -11.37 -7.48 9.63
CA LYS A 318 -12.04 -8.69 10.12
C LYS A 318 -12.89 -9.33 9.02
N LYS A 319 -13.67 -8.52 8.31
CA LYS A 319 -14.52 -8.97 7.21
C LYS A 319 -13.73 -9.57 6.05
N HIS A 320 -12.66 -8.91 5.59
CA HIS A 320 -11.79 -9.47 4.55
C HIS A 320 -11.26 -10.87 4.89
N LYS A 321 -10.86 -11.07 6.14
CA LYS A 321 -10.38 -12.36 6.63
C LYS A 321 -11.47 -13.42 6.57
N GLU A 322 -12.69 -13.08 7.01
CA GLU A 322 -13.85 -13.98 6.98
C GLU A 322 -14.25 -14.31 5.54
N GLU A 323 -14.31 -13.32 4.65
CA GLU A 323 -14.62 -13.52 3.24
C GLU A 323 -13.57 -14.40 2.53
N THR A 324 -12.28 -14.33 2.87
CA THR A 324 -11.28 -15.28 2.33
C THR A 324 -11.56 -16.72 2.76
N GLU A 325 -11.88 -16.92 4.04
CA GLU A 325 -12.12 -18.26 4.60
C GLU A 325 -13.32 -18.93 3.91
N GLU A 326 -14.38 -18.17 3.65
CA GLU A 326 -15.59 -18.64 2.99
C GLU A 326 -15.37 -19.09 1.54
N GLN A 327 -14.26 -18.69 0.90
CA GLN A 327 -13.95 -19.07 -0.49
C GLN A 327 -13.23 -20.41 -0.63
N LYS A 328 -12.76 -21.01 0.47
CA LYS A 328 -12.09 -22.32 0.45
C LYS A 328 -13.03 -23.41 -0.06
N LYS A 329 -12.50 -24.37 -0.81
CA LYS A 329 -13.24 -25.39 -1.57
C LYS A 329 -13.13 -26.79 -1.03
#